data_AF-A0A6C0HZ62-F1
#
_entry.id   AF-A0A6C0HZ62-F1
#
_cell.length_a   1.000
_cell.length_b   1.000
_cell.length_c   1.000
_cell.angle_alpha   90.00
_cell.angle_beta   90.00
_cell.angle_gamma   90.00
#
_symmetry.space_group_name_H-M   'P 1'
#
loop_
_entity.id
_entity.type
_entity.pdbx_description
1 polymer ?
#
loop_
_entity_poly.entity_id
_entity_poly.type
_entity_poly.pdbx_seq_one_letter_code
_entity_poly.pdbx_strand_id
1 'polypeptide(L)'
;MTKRLKTMSIPIDFEAEDAGYSVLKSKRMVHFLLDSVRQGNNLIQTVRPFTLHKTTLCLRSKPYKGWNSPSWEDIQCEAPSSWLKKTPCKIGKNNKLFAKYKSNEMVAGFAIYLWNIVSGEITEAMHKEWVKQLKSIVKKEVVIHNEDVDWFHVKELV
;
A
#
# COMPACT_ATOMS: atom_id res chain seq x y z
N MET A 1 -8.00 -11.77 -26.38
CA MET A 1 -8.54 -12.16 -25.05
C MET A 1 -8.09 -11.16 -24.00
N THR A 2 -9.01 -10.36 -23.45
CA THR A 2 -8.72 -9.47 -22.32
C THR A 2 -8.53 -10.33 -21.08
N LYS A 3 -7.29 -10.52 -20.60
CA LYS A 3 -7.04 -11.24 -19.34
C LYS A 3 -7.80 -10.51 -18.22
N ARG A 4 -8.74 -11.20 -17.58
CA ARG A 4 -9.52 -10.66 -16.46
C ARG A 4 -8.55 -10.34 -15.31
N LEU A 5 -8.61 -9.12 -14.79
CA LEU A 5 -7.76 -8.70 -13.67
C LEU A 5 -8.04 -9.59 -12.44
N LYS A 6 -6.98 -10.00 -11.75
CA LYS A 6 -7.11 -10.86 -10.56
C LYS A 6 -7.50 -10.01 -9.36
N THR A 7 -8.51 -10.45 -8.63
CA THR A 7 -9.02 -9.75 -7.45
C THR A 7 -8.99 -10.63 -6.22
N MET A 8 -8.85 -10.03 -5.05
CA MET A 8 -8.95 -10.71 -3.76
C MET A 8 -9.68 -9.83 -2.76
N SER A 9 -10.51 -10.45 -1.93
CA SER A 9 -11.10 -9.79 -0.76
C SER A 9 -10.60 -10.48 0.50
N ILE A 10 -9.99 -9.73 1.42
CA ILE A 10 -9.48 -10.25 2.68
C ILE A 10 -10.03 -9.41 3.86
N PRO A 11 -10.69 -10.03 4.85
CA PRO A 11 -11.06 -9.35 6.09
C PRO A 11 -9.79 -8.95 6.84
N ILE A 12 -9.71 -7.70 7.29
CA ILE A 12 -8.58 -7.20 8.08
C ILE A 12 -9.11 -6.34 9.22
N ASP A 13 -8.37 -6.33 10.32
CA ASP A 13 -8.67 -5.49 11.47
C ASP A 13 -7.45 -4.63 11.83
N PHE A 14 -7.51 -3.35 11.48
CA PHE A 14 -6.46 -2.38 11.80
C PHE A 14 -6.47 -1.93 13.27
N GLU A 15 -7.45 -2.38 14.06
CA GLU A 15 -7.56 -2.12 15.51
C GLU A 15 -7.14 -3.33 16.35
N ALA A 16 -6.89 -4.47 15.71
CA ALA A 16 -6.26 -5.61 16.37
C ALA A 16 -4.85 -5.27 16.88
N GLU A 17 -4.34 -6.08 17.80
CA GLU A 17 -3.03 -5.88 18.44
C GLU A 17 -1.88 -5.80 17.42
N ASP A 18 -1.93 -6.61 16.37
CA ASP A 18 -0.96 -6.65 15.27
C ASP A 18 -1.32 -5.69 14.12
N ALA A 19 -2.40 -4.92 14.27
CA ALA A 19 -2.98 -4.04 13.27
C ALA A 19 -3.29 -4.71 11.91
N GLY A 20 -3.52 -6.03 11.90
CA GLY A 20 -3.80 -6.81 10.68
C GLY A 20 -2.54 -7.34 9.98
N TYR A 21 -1.37 -7.23 10.61
CA TYR A 21 -0.10 -7.72 10.06
C TYR A 21 -0.14 -9.22 9.69
N SER A 22 -0.66 -10.07 10.58
CA SER A 22 -0.76 -11.52 10.35
C SER A 22 -1.66 -11.87 9.15
N VAL A 23 -2.72 -11.08 8.93
CA VAL A 23 -3.62 -11.21 7.78
C VAL A 23 -2.87 -10.92 6.48
N LEU A 24 -2.08 -9.85 6.45
CA LEU A 24 -1.24 -9.48 5.30
C LEU A 24 -0.12 -10.51 5.04
N LYS A 25 0.28 -11.27 6.06
CA LYS A 25 1.27 -12.36 5.94
C LYS A 25 0.63 -13.74 5.66
N SER A 26 -0.69 -13.82 5.53
CA SER A 26 -1.39 -15.08 5.34
C SER A 26 -0.99 -15.79 4.03
N LYS A 27 -1.06 -17.14 4.03
CA LYS A 27 -0.81 -17.96 2.81
C LYS A 27 -1.65 -17.50 1.61
N ARG A 28 -2.87 -17.01 1.88
CA ARG A 28 -3.78 -16.49 0.86
C ARG A 28 -3.22 -15.22 0.21
N MET A 29 -2.68 -14.28 0.99
CA MET A 29 -2.01 -13.08 0.46
C MET A 29 -0.78 -13.46 -0.35
N VAL A 30 0.04 -14.39 0.17
CA VAL A 30 1.25 -14.88 -0.53
C VAL A 30 0.92 -15.50 -1.89
N HIS A 31 -0.08 -16.39 -1.96
CA HIS A 31 -0.53 -16.95 -3.23
C HIS A 31 -1.07 -15.87 -4.18
N PHE A 32 -1.83 -14.90 -3.67
CA PHE A 32 -2.33 -13.79 -4.48
C PHE A 32 -1.19 -12.97 -5.10
N LEU A 33 -0.14 -12.66 -4.32
CA LEU A 33 1.05 -11.94 -4.79
C LEU A 33 1.80 -12.73 -5.86
N LEU A 34 2.16 -13.99 -5.55
CA LEU A 34 2.91 -14.87 -6.45
C LEU A 34 2.20 -15.07 -7.78
N ASP A 35 0.91 -15.37 -7.74
CA ASP A 35 0.13 -15.58 -8.96
C ASP A 35 -0.02 -14.28 -9.76
N SER A 36 -0.14 -13.13 -9.10
CA SER A 36 -0.23 -11.84 -9.78
C SER A 36 1.05 -11.55 -10.54
N VAL A 37 2.21 -11.69 -9.89
CA VAL A 37 3.52 -11.48 -10.53
C VAL A 37 3.75 -12.48 -11.67
N ARG A 38 3.44 -13.77 -11.46
CA ARG A 38 3.53 -14.81 -12.53
C ARG A 38 2.67 -14.49 -13.75
N GLN A 39 1.57 -13.77 -13.57
CA GLN A 39 0.68 -13.35 -14.67
C GLN A 39 1.09 -12.03 -15.33
N GLY A 40 2.16 -11.38 -14.85
CA GLY A 40 2.61 -10.06 -15.31
C GLY A 40 1.87 -8.89 -14.66
N ASN A 41 1.11 -9.14 -13.58
CA ASN A 41 0.42 -8.10 -12.83
C ASN A 41 1.29 -7.67 -11.64
N ASN A 42 2.06 -6.60 -11.81
CA ASN A 42 3.03 -6.10 -10.84
C ASN A 42 2.46 -5.03 -9.89
N LEU A 43 1.34 -4.40 -10.21
CA LEU A 43 0.70 -3.38 -9.37
C LEU A 43 -0.51 -3.95 -8.63
N ILE A 44 -0.53 -3.79 -7.31
CA ILE A 44 -1.69 -4.07 -6.46
C ILE A 44 -2.25 -2.75 -5.93
N GLN A 45 -3.57 -2.63 -5.98
CA GLN A 45 -4.32 -1.46 -5.52
C GLN A 45 -5.70 -1.87 -5.01
N THR A 46 -6.37 -0.98 -4.29
CA THR A 46 -7.72 -1.24 -3.83
C THR A 46 -8.74 -1.07 -4.95
N VAL A 47 -9.79 -1.90 -4.93
CA VAL A 47 -10.95 -1.85 -5.84
C VAL A 47 -11.94 -0.79 -5.38
N ARG A 48 -12.10 -0.67 -4.06
CA ARG A 48 -12.97 0.30 -3.38
C ARG A 48 -12.22 0.90 -2.18
N PRO A 49 -12.62 2.10 -1.72
CA PRO A 49 -12.10 2.67 -0.49
C PRO A 49 -12.35 1.74 0.71
N PHE A 50 -11.58 1.94 1.78
CA PHE A 50 -11.73 1.20 3.03
C PHE A 50 -11.42 2.10 4.23
N THR A 51 -11.84 1.69 5.42
CA THR A 51 -11.58 2.40 6.68
C THR A 51 -10.44 1.73 7.46
N LEU A 52 -9.80 2.49 8.37
CA LEU A 52 -8.73 1.99 9.24
C LEU A 52 -9.27 1.34 10.53
N HIS A 53 -10.42 0.68 10.41
CA HIS A 53 -11.06 -0.15 11.43
C HIS A 53 -11.14 -1.59 10.90
N LYS A 54 -11.94 -2.44 11.55
CA LYS A 54 -12.35 -3.72 10.97
C LYS A 54 -13.03 -3.51 9.61
N THR A 55 -12.46 -4.07 8.56
CA THR A 55 -12.92 -3.85 7.18
C THR A 55 -12.61 -5.06 6.28
N THR A 56 -12.95 -4.95 5.00
CA THR A 56 -12.54 -5.91 3.95
C THR A 56 -11.72 -5.21 2.89
N LEU A 57 -10.43 -5.53 2.81
CA LEU A 57 -9.57 -5.07 1.72
C LEU A 57 -9.93 -5.81 0.44
N CYS A 58 -10.55 -5.09 -0.49
CA CYS A 58 -10.78 -5.57 -1.86
C CYS A 58 -9.64 -5.09 -2.74
N LEU A 59 -8.79 -6.00 -3.18
CA LEU A 59 -7.59 -5.75 -3.96
C LEU A 59 -7.79 -6.21 -5.41
N ARG A 60 -7.16 -5.48 -6.34
CA ARG A 60 -6.97 -5.89 -7.73
C ARG A 60 -5.50 -5.85 -8.09
N SER A 61 -5.04 -6.84 -8.85
CA SER A 61 -3.74 -6.79 -9.51
C SER A 61 -3.91 -6.49 -11.00
N LYS A 62 -3.03 -5.65 -11.53
CA LYS A 62 -3.03 -5.27 -12.96
C LYS A 62 -1.60 -5.06 -13.46
N PRO A 63 -1.36 -5.20 -14.77
CA PRO A 63 -0.06 -4.88 -15.33
C PRO A 63 0.13 -3.36 -15.34
N TYR A 64 1.32 -2.90 -15.00
CA TYR A 64 1.66 -1.49 -15.03
C TYR A 64 3.12 -1.29 -15.40
N LYS A 65 3.39 -0.32 -16.29
CA LYS A 65 4.72 -0.12 -16.88
C LYS A 65 5.27 1.31 -16.74
N GLY A 66 4.43 2.29 -16.37
CA GLY A 66 4.78 3.70 -16.48
C GLY A 66 4.77 4.40 -15.13
N TRP A 67 5.93 4.57 -14.51
CA TRP A 67 6.03 5.21 -13.21
C TRP A 67 6.44 6.68 -13.33
N ASN A 68 5.82 7.54 -12.54
CA ASN A 68 6.43 8.82 -12.21
C ASN A 68 7.40 8.59 -11.05
N SER A 69 8.66 8.97 -11.25
CA SER A 69 9.76 8.70 -10.34
C SER A 69 10.28 9.98 -9.65
N PRO A 70 9.47 10.70 -8.86
CA PRO A 70 10.05 11.77 -8.04
C PRO A 70 11.07 11.15 -7.08
N SER A 71 12.16 11.89 -6.79
CA SER A 71 13.09 11.43 -5.77
C SER A 71 12.38 11.38 -4.42
N TRP A 72 12.88 10.56 -3.49
CA TRP A 72 12.30 10.52 -2.15
C TRP A 72 12.40 11.90 -1.50
N GLU A 73 13.48 12.61 -1.78
CA GLU A 73 13.82 13.94 -1.30
C GLU A 73 12.83 15.01 -1.82
N ASP A 74 12.33 14.87 -3.04
CA ASP A 74 11.33 15.76 -3.64
C ASP A 74 9.96 15.69 -2.94
N ILE A 75 9.68 14.59 -2.22
CA ILE A 75 8.49 14.46 -1.39
C ILE A 75 8.68 15.32 -0.13
N GLN A 76 8.39 16.62 -0.25
CA GLN A 76 8.48 17.59 0.84
C GLN A 76 7.26 17.47 1.77
N CYS A 77 7.33 16.47 2.66
CA CYS A 77 6.34 16.09 3.68
C CYS A 77 6.98 16.09 5.08
N GLU A 78 6.16 16.04 6.12
CA GLU A 78 6.63 15.66 7.46
C GLU A 78 7.21 14.23 7.43
N ALA A 79 8.37 14.01 8.06
CA ALA A 79 9.05 12.71 8.08
C ALA A 79 9.08 12.14 9.50
N PRO A 80 8.06 11.34 9.92
CA PRO A 80 8.04 10.74 11.25
C PRO A 80 9.12 9.66 11.45
N SER A 81 9.65 9.10 10.37
CA SER A 81 10.78 8.16 10.37
C SER A 81 11.51 8.17 9.02
N SER A 82 12.68 7.52 8.96
CA SER A 82 13.53 7.48 7.76
C SER A 82 12.85 6.85 6.53
N TRP A 83 11.80 6.06 6.77
CA TRP A 83 11.09 5.31 5.75
C TRP A 83 9.64 5.77 5.56
N LEU A 84 9.16 6.76 6.31
CA LEU A 84 7.80 7.29 6.20
C LEU A 84 7.79 8.80 5.99
N LYS A 85 6.84 9.27 5.18
CA LYS A 85 6.56 10.68 4.96
C LYS A 85 5.05 10.91 4.93
N LYS A 86 4.54 11.91 5.66
CA LYS A 86 3.10 12.18 5.76
C LYS A 86 2.75 13.65 5.52
N THR A 87 1.53 13.90 5.05
CA THR A 87 0.94 15.24 4.97
C THR A 87 0.97 15.92 6.35
N PRO A 88 1.17 17.26 6.45
CA PRO A 88 1.16 18.30 5.41
C PRO A 88 2.31 18.16 4.39
N CYS A 89 2.00 18.41 3.11
CA CYS A 89 2.95 18.26 2.01
C CYS A 89 2.63 19.16 0.82
N LYS A 90 3.62 19.48 -0.01
CA LYS A 90 3.43 20.28 -1.24
C LYS A 90 2.82 19.50 -2.43
N ILE A 91 2.50 18.21 -2.25
CA ILE A 91 2.03 17.33 -3.33
C ILE A 91 0.54 16.97 -3.15
N GLY A 92 -0.32 17.65 -3.90
CA GLY A 92 -1.78 17.43 -3.88
C GLY A 92 -2.48 18.04 -2.65
N LYS A 93 -3.79 17.85 -2.55
CA LYS A 93 -4.64 18.42 -1.48
C LYS A 93 -5.07 17.42 -0.40
N ASN A 94 -4.89 16.12 -0.65
CA ASN A 94 -5.40 15.07 0.23
C ASN A 94 -4.35 14.69 1.27
N ASN A 95 -4.80 14.16 2.41
CA ASN A 95 -3.92 13.49 3.36
C ASN A 95 -3.33 12.22 2.73
N LYS A 96 -1.99 12.10 2.78
CA LYS A 96 -1.22 11.00 2.21
C LYS A 96 -0.15 10.54 3.18
N LEU A 97 0.07 9.23 3.23
CA LEU A 97 1.25 8.62 3.85
C LEU A 97 2.04 7.88 2.76
N PHE A 98 3.30 8.25 2.61
CA PHE A 98 4.28 7.61 1.74
C PHE A 98 5.20 6.72 2.56
N ALA A 99 5.59 5.59 1.99
CA ALA A 99 6.63 4.72 2.51
C ALA A 99 7.77 4.61 1.50
N LYS A 100 9.01 4.56 1.99
CA LYS A 100 10.25 4.52 1.19
C LYS A 100 10.50 3.13 0.60
N TYR A 101 9.50 2.55 -0.04
CA TYR A 101 9.60 1.31 -0.81
C TYR A 101 9.34 1.65 -2.28
N LYS A 102 10.44 1.70 -3.05
CA LYS A 102 10.43 2.11 -4.46
C LYS A 102 10.02 0.95 -5.35
N SER A 103 8.98 1.14 -6.14
CA SER A 103 8.55 0.20 -7.18
C SER A 103 9.70 -0.16 -8.14
N ASN A 104 9.62 -1.35 -8.74
CA ASN A 104 10.55 -1.83 -9.76
C ASN A 104 9.78 -2.57 -10.87
N GLU A 105 10.50 -3.13 -11.84
CA GLU A 105 9.90 -3.82 -12.98
C GLU A 105 9.03 -5.04 -12.57
N MET A 106 9.37 -5.70 -11.47
CA MET A 106 8.70 -6.91 -10.98
C MET A 106 7.49 -6.60 -10.10
N VAL A 107 7.59 -5.60 -9.21
CA VAL A 107 6.61 -5.33 -8.15
C VAL A 107 6.48 -3.85 -7.86
N ALA A 108 5.26 -3.39 -7.63
CA ALA A 108 5.00 -1.97 -7.48
C ALA A 108 3.78 -1.58 -6.64
N GLY A 109 3.80 -0.34 -6.16
CA GLY A 109 2.75 0.23 -5.33
C GLY A 109 2.54 -0.59 -4.07
N PHE A 110 1.30 -1.00 -3.79
CA PHE A 110 1.04 -1.84 -2.62
C PHE A 110 1.71 -3.22 -2.70
N ALA A 111 1.98 -3.72 -3.92
CA ALA A 111 2.61 -5.03 -4.07
C ALA A 111 3.99 -5.02 -3.42
N ILE A 112 4.77 -3.94 -3.56
CA ILE A 112 6.10 -3.87 -2.94
C ILE A 112 6.02 -3.88 -1.41
N TYR A 113 5.03 -3.19 -0.83
CA TYR A 113 4.80 -3.19 0.61
C TYR A 113 4.42 -4.59 1.12
N LEU A 114 3.50 -5.26 0.42
CA LEU A 114 3.10 -6.62 0.77
C LEU A 114 4.26 -7.62 0.63
N TRP A 115 5.09 -7.48 -0.40
CA TRP A 115 6.30 -8.29 -0.56
C TRP A 115 7.28 -8.11 0.60
N ASN A 116 7.49 -6.87 1.05
CA ASN A 116 8.35 -6.57 2.19
C ASN A 116 7.79 -7.10 3.52
N ILE A 117 6.45 -7.13 3.69
CA ILE A 117 5.83 -7.82 4.84
C ILE A 117 6.10 -9.33 4.78
N VAL A 118 5.93 -9.93 3.61
CA VAL A 118 6.11 -11.38 3.42
C VAL A 118 7.58 -11.80 3.57
N SER A 119 8.53 -10.99 3.07
CA SER A 119 9.98 -11.24 3.21
C SER A 119 10.51 -10.97 4.63
N GLY A 120 9.75 -10.24 5.45
CA GLY A 120 10.14 -9.85 6.80
C GLY A 120 10.94 -8.55 6.90
N GLU A 121 11.13 -7.84 5.78
CA GLU A 121 11.75 -6.51 5.75
C GLU A 121 10.86 -5.45 6.44
N ILE A 122 9.54 -5.56 6.29
CA ILE A 122 8.59 -4.83 7.14
C ILE A 122 8.21 -5.74 8.30
N THR A 123 8.73 -5.42 9.47
CA THR A 123 8.36 -6.08 10.73
C THR A 123 6.96 -5.68 11.18
N GLU A 124 6.38 -6.41 12.14
CA GLU A 124 5.12 -6.04 12.76
C GLU A 124 5.18 -4.64 13.40
N ALA A 125 6.31 -4.31 14.06
CA ALA A 125 6.50 -3.00 14.66
C ALA A 125 6.47 -1.87 13.63
N MET A 126 7.13 -2.07 12.48
CA MET A 126 7.09 -1.12 11.35
C MET A 126 5.69 -1.02 10.74
N HIS A 127 4.98 -2.15 10.60
CA HIS A 127 3.59 -2.14 10.14
C HIS A 127 2.68 -1.36 11.08
N LYS A 128 2.80 -1.58 12.39
CA LYS A 128 2.05 -0.86 13.43
C LYS A 128 2.38 0.63 13.43
N GLU A 129 3.65 1.00 13.25
CA GLU A 129 4.06 2.39 13.05
C GLU A 129 3.35 3.00 11.84
N TRP A 130 3.36 2.31 10.70
CA TRP A 130 2.67 2.77 9.49
C TRP A 130 1.17 2.94 9.70
N VAL A 131 0.47 1.99 10.32
CA VAL A 131 -0.96 2.11 10.65
C VAL A 131 -1.21 3.30 11.58
N LYS A 132 -0.38 3.47 12.61
CA LYS A 132 -0.47 4.60 13.55
C LYS A 132 -0.31 5.94 12.83
N GLN A 133 0.69 6.08 11.97
CA GLN A 133 0.89 7.32 11.22
C GLN A 133 -0.26 7.58 10.26
N LEU A 134 -0.80 6.54 9.61
CA LEU A 134 -1.92 6.67 8.70
C LEU A 134 -3.20 7.12 9.44
N LYS A 135 -3.49 6.52 10.60
CA LYS A 135 -4.60 6.93 11.49
C LYS A 135 -4.45 8.37 12.00
N SER A 136 -3.22 8.88 12.11
CA SER A 136 -2.99 10.26 12.59
C SER A 136 -3.38 11.34 11.58
N ILE A 137 -3.42 11.02 10.29
CA ILE A 137 -3.67 12.00 9.22
C ILE A 137 -4.98 11.74 8.46
N VAL A 138 -5.56 10.55 8.59
CA VAL A 138 -6.79 10.16 7.90
C VAL A 138 -7.94 10.09 8.89
N LYS A 139 -9.06 10.76 8.58
CA LYS A 139 -10.32 10.70 9.33
C LYS A 139 -11.44 9.97 8.56
N LYS A 140 -11.27 9.78 7.25
CA LYS A 140 -12.25 9.15 6.35
C LYS A 140 -11.75 7.83 5.77
N GLU A 141 -12.43 7.35 4.73
CA GLU A 141 -11.98 6.23 3.92
C GLU A 141 -10.70 6.57 3.15
N VAL A 142 -9.89 5.54 2.92
CA VAL A 142 -8.63 5.60 2.19
C VAL A 142 -8.65 4.73 0.96
N VAL A 143 -7.78 5.06 0.01
CA VAL A 143 -7.53 4.27 -1.19
C VAL A 143 -6.02 4.05 -1.34
N ILE A 144 -5.66 2.84 -1.76
CA ILE A 144 -4.30 2.52 -2.18
C ILE A 144 -4.28 2.61 -3.70
N HIS A 145 -3.76 3.71 -4.24
CA HIS A 145 -3.76 4.01 -5.67
C HIS A 145 -2.38 4.54 -6.08
N ASN A 146 -1.48 3.64 -6.45
CA ASN A 146 -0.05 3.94 -6.66
C ASN A 146 0.34 3.98 -8.14
N GLU A 147 -0.44 4.67 -8.97
CA GLU A 147 -0.10 4.87 -10.39
C GLU A 147 0.67 6.18 -10.62
N ASP A 148 0.48 7.15 -9.74
CA ASP A 148 0.97 8.51 -9.85
C ASP A 148 2.37 8.73 -9.26
N VAL A 149 2.89 7.77 -8.48
CA VAL A 149 4.19 7.86 -7.79
C VAL A 149 4.78 6.45 -7.61
N ASP A 150 6.08 6.30 -7.86
CA ASP A 150 6.86 5.05 -7.69
C ASP A 150 6.89 4.50 -6.26
N TRP A 151 6.72 5.39 -5.28
CA TRP A 151 6.72 5.06 -3.87
C TRP A 151 5.36 4.53 -3.44
N PHE A 152 5.36 3.46 -2.63
CA PHE A 152 4.13 3.02 -1.97
C PHE A 152 3.56 4.17 -1.14
N HIS A 153 2.28 4.44 -1.33
CA HIS A 153 1.54 5.44 -0.58
C HIS A 153 0.06 5.09 -0.45
N VAL A 154 -0.59 5.69 0.54
CA VAL A 154 -2.03 5.61 0.77
C VAL A 154 -2.56 7.02 0.91
N LYS A 155 -3.75 7.27 0.37
CA LYS A 155 -4.39 8.60 0.40
C LYS A 155 -5.81 8.53 0.91
N GLU A 156 -6.19 9.55 1.67
CA GLU A 156 -7.58 9.80 2.05
C GLU A 156 -8.40 10.19 0.81
N LEU A 157 -9.66 9.75 0.79
CA LEU A 157 -10.64 10.17 -0.20
C LEU A 157 -11.11 11.60 0.12
N VAL A 158 -11.21 12.45 -0.91
CA VAL A 158 -11.69 13.85 -0.77
C VAL A 158 -13.16 13.84 -0.31
#